data_AF-A2F9L3-F1
#
_entry.id   AF-A2F9L3-F1
#
_cell.length_a   1.000
_cell.length_b   1.000
_cell.length_c   1.000
_cell.angle_alpha   90.00
_cell.angle_beta   90.00
_cell.angle_gamma   90.00
#
_symmetry.space_group_name_H-M   'P 1'
#
loop_
_entity.id
_entity.type
_entity.pdbx_description
1 polymer ?
#
loop_
_entity_poly.entity_id
_entity_poly.type
_entity_poly.pdbx_seq_one_letter_code
_entity_poly.pdbx_strand_id
1 'polypeptide(L)'
;MEENEFFFQYLQSHKKLVKFITAVTKGEEIGKSPNLSFEDYRQKIHQENVEKLQKFETKLKRVNNKAYVQCMSKPAYIPPSFNFTYHKIRFLEDFINNYHNNIDKFVKRYVTEALPLFTVENMIPTLYLLVIDQKNLTKYVEKKKKKIKRLKDYHETLVDNLKKKLNVKFTLDNTIAALNQILNTIHPSFDSSLAFFCPNPIQDSFEVLLFHPDIFCAEQVNKILTHFSKMSPTDFVFAIVKFVEFVGKTIDKTDSFSLSALIGLCFRAFFDRVYPEVKLFMVPELSFDLIATLHDFTVAEIEPPRACCPPLKDTDKIRDIFKNDAHFSLAVEQAEFISFFTNPLDILHHMYHALCEIEKAAHVYGGNDSALMSFDVTFGLVLCVLLSADIPELMRIAMFTDQFTPETGLCPDFEFARAKLSTASVHLQNKAQQKMSQMKQ
;
A
#
# COMPACT_ATOMS: atom_id res chain seq x y z
N MET A 1 10.14 12.81 62.55
CA MET A 1 10.64 13.41 61.28
C MET A 1 10.53 12.43 60.13
N GLU A 2 10.89 11.15 60.35
CA GLU A 2 10.86 10.09 59.32
C GLU A 2 9.47 9.84 58.69
N GLU A 3 8.38 9.89 59.47
CA GLU A 3 7.01 9.66 58.95
C GLU A 3 6.57 10.69 57.89
N ASN A 4 6.91 11.97 58.10
CA ASN A 4 6.58 13.02 57.14
C ASN A 4 7.35 12.84 55.84
N GLU A 5 8.63 12.46 55.94
CA GLU A 5 9.48 12.28 54.78
C GLU A 5 8.98 11.16 53.87
N PHE A 6 8.63 10.00 54.43
CA PHE A 6 8.06 8.89 53.67
C PHE A 6 6.76 9.28 52.95
N PHE A 7 5.87 9.97 53.65
CA PHE A 7 4.60 10.43 53.07
C PHE A 7 4.80 11.37 51.87
N PHE A 8 5.67 12.38 52.01
CA PHE A 8 5.94 13.32 50.92
C PHE A 8 6.70 12.67 49.76
N GLN A 9 7.64 11.77 50.04
CA GLN A 9 8.30 10.96 49.00
C GLN A 9 7.28 10.09 48.23
N TYR A 10 6.29 9.53 48.93
CA TYR A 10 5.20 8.79 48.28
C TYR A 10 4.36 9.70 47.37
N LEU A 11 3.94 10.88 47.83
CA LEU A 11 3.20 11.82 46.98
C LEU A 11 4.04 12.33 45.79
N GLN A 12 5.34 12.53 46.00
CA GLN A 12 6.28 12.99 44.97
C GLN A 12 6.50 11.94 43.86
N SER A 13 6.56 10.66 44.23
CA SER A 13 6.62 9.53 43.28
C SER A 13 5.28 9.30 42.57
N HIS A 14 4.16 9.74 43.17
CA HIS A 14 2.80 9.56 42.65
C HIS A 14 2.10 10.88 42.31
N LYS A 15 2.77 11.77 41.55
CA LYS A 15 2.27 13.12 41.19
C LYS A 15 0.83 13.20 40.63
N LYS A 16 0.32 12.11 40.06
CA LYS A 16 -1.07 12.05 39.53
C LYS A 16 -2.12 12.00 40.65
N LEU A 17 -1.78 11.49 41.83
CA LEU A 17 -2.63 11.48 43.02
C LEU A 17 -2.94 12.90 43.50
N VAL A 18 -1.89 13.72 43.58
CA VAL A 18 -1.94 15.09 44.10
C VAL A 18 -2.97 15.97 43.38
N LYS A 19 -3.29 15.68 42.10
CA LYS A 19 -4.28 16.45 41.33
C LYS A 19 -5.70 16.37 41.87
N PHE A 20 -6.02 15.36 42.68
CA PHE A 20 -7.37 15.10 43.15
C PHE A 20 -7.40 14.80 44.66
N ILE A 21 -6.35 15.18 45.38
CA ILE A 21 -6.29 15.05 46.84
C ILE A 21 -6.00 16.43 47.42
N THR A 22 -6.79 16.81 48.41
CA THR A 22 -6.54 17.99 49.23
C THR A 22 -6.01 17.52 50.58
N ALA A 23 -4.86 18.05 51.00
CA ALA A 23 -4.33 17.85 52.35
C ALA A 23 -4.87 18.94 53.26
N VAL A 24 -5.33 18.54 54.45
CA VAL A 24 -5.87 19.40 55.49
C VAL A 24 -5.05 19.15 56.75
N THR A 25 -4.66 20.21 57.46
CA THR A 25 -3.85 20.09 58.68
C THR A 25 -4.71 20.18 59.94
N LYS A 26 -4.26 19.51 61.01
CA LYS A 26 -4.89 19.59 62.33
C LYS A 26 -4.91 21.05 62.81
N GLY A 27 -6.09 21.66 62.83
CA GLY A 27 -6.28 23.07 63.19
C GLY A 27 -7.08 23.86 62.16
N GLU A 28 -7.12 23.39 60.90
CA GLU A 28 -7.96 24.01 59.87
C GLU A 28 -9.45 23.62 60.07
N GLU A 29 -10.33 24.63 60.07
CA GLU A 29 -11.77 24.44 60.17
C GLU A 29 -12.35 24.03 58.81
N ILE A 30 -12.35 22.74 58.50
CA ILE A 30 -13.08 22.23 57.34
C ILE A 30 -14.21 21.33 57.82
N GLY A 31 -15.43 21.89 57.86
CA GLY A 31 -16.67 21.13 57.97
C GLY A 31 -16.72 20.10 59.10
N LYS A 32 -16.06 20.39 60.22
CA LYS A 32 -16.02 19.48 61.37
C LYS A 32 -17.43 19.24 61.88
N SER A 33 -17.77 17.97 62.06
CA SER A 33 -18.91 17.62 62.91
C SER A 33 -18.55 18.09 64.32
N PRO A 34 -19.35 18.96 64.96
CA PRO A 34 -18.97 19.64 66.20
C PRO A 34 -18.68 18.69 67.38
N ASN A 35 -18.96 17.39 67.23
CA ASN A 35 -18.90 16.39 68.31
C ASN A 35 -17.83 15.31 68.13
N LEU A 36 -16.95 15.38 67.11
CA LEU A 36 -15.92 14.36 66.88
C LEU A 36 -14.52 14.88 67.21
N SER A 37 -13.69 14.04 67.84
CA SER A 37 -12.25 14.29 67.92
C SER A 37 -11.63 14.31 66.52
N PHE A 38 -10.46 14.93 66.37
CA PHE A 38 -9.78 14.97 65.06
C PHE A 38 -9.44 13.56 64.57
N GLU A 39 -9.01 12.68 65.46
CA GLU A 39 -8.68 11.29 65.19
C GLU A 39 -9.92 10.49 64.71
N ASP A 40 -11.08 10.64 65.36
CA ASP A 40 -12.33 9.99 64.94
C ASP A 40 -12.80 10.51 63.58
N TYR A 41 -12.74 11.83 63.39
CA TYR A 41 -13.09 12.45 62.11
C TYR A 41 -12.16 11.97 60.98
N ARG A 42 -10.86 11.86 61.26
CA ARG A 42 -9.85 11.36 60.32
C ARG A 42 -10.13 9.92 59.92
N GLN A 43 -10.38 9.03 60.88
CA GLN A 43 -10.74 7.63 60.60
C GLN A 43 -11.99 7.53 59.73
N LYS A 44 -13.04 8.31 60.06
CA LYS A 44 -14.27 8.38 59.27
C LYS A 44 -13.99 8.78 57.82
N ILE A 45 -13.25 9.87 57.59
CA ILE A 45 -12.93 10.33 56.23
C ILE A 45 -12.06 9.32 55.47
N HIS A 46 -11.11 8.67 56.13
CA HIS A 46 -10.29 7.63 55.51
C HIS A 46 -11.14 6.46 55.03
N GLN A 47 -12.05 5.97 55.88
CA GLN A 47 -12.99 4.92 55.51
C GLN A 47 -13.90 5.35 54.35
N GLU A 48 -14.42 6.58 54.39
CA GLU A 48 -15.21 7.12 53.28
C GLU A 48 -14.40 7.21 51.97
N ASN A 49 -13.12 7.57 52.03
CA ASN A 49 -12.25 7.64 50.85
C ASN A 49 -12.00 6.24 50.26
N VAL A 50 -11.77 5.24 51.10
CA VAL A 50 -11.66 3.84 50.67
C VAL A 50 -12.92 3.40 49.93
N GLU A 51 -14.10 3.65 50.52
CA GLU A 51 -15.37 3.33 49.86
C GLU A 51 -15.55 4.09 48.54
N LYS A 52 -15.22 5.39 48.51
CA LYS A 52 -15.32 6.23 47.31
C LYS A 52 -14.43 5.69 46.19
N LEU A 53 -13.19 5.29 46.49
CA LEU A 53 -12.26 4.69 45.54
C LEU A 53 -12.76 3.35 44.99
N GLN A 54 -13.24 2.46 45.86
CA GLN A 54 -13.79 1.16 45.45
C GLN A 54 -15.06 1.30 44.60
N LYS A 55 -15.98 2.20 44.99
CA LYS A 55 -17.18 2.55 44.22
C LYS A 55 -16.81 3.17 42.87
N PHE A 56 -15.79 4.03 42.83
CA PHE A 56 -15.29 4.64 41.60
C PHE A 56 -14.73 3.61 40.62
N GLU A 57 -13.89 2.69 41.09
CA GLU A 57 -13.34 1.61 40.26
C GLU A 57 -14.45 0.71 39.70
N THR A 58 -15.41 0.31 40.55
CA THR A 58 -16.52 -0.57 40.17
C THR A 58 -17.45 0.10 39.16
N LYS A 59 -17.80 1.37 39.36
CA LYS A 59 -18.62 2.15 38.42
C LYS A 59 -17.95 2.25 37.05
N LEU A 60 -16.63 2.31 36.99
CA LEU A 60 -15.88 2.43 35.74
C LEU A 60 -15.72 1.10 35.02
N LYS A 61 -15.45 0.00 35.72
CA LYS A 61 -15.42 -1.35 35.14
C LYS A 61 -16.70 -1.68 34.36
N ARG A 62 -17.88 -1.32 34.91
CA ARG A 62 -19.18 -1.57 34.24
C ARG A 62 -19.37 -0.79 32.93
N VAL A 63 -18.78 0.40 32.82
CA VAL A 63 -18.93 1.25 31.63
C VAL A 63 -17.95 0.85 30.52
N ASN A 64 -16.82 0.24 30.87
CA ASN A 64 -15.74 -0.04 29.92
C ASN A 64 -15.96 -1.31 29.08
N ASN A 65 -16.74 -2.27 29.57
CA ASN A 65 -17.03 -3.50 28.82
C ASN A 65 -17.86 -3.29 27.54
N LYS A 66 -18.44 -2.10 27.31
CA LYS A 66 -19.23 -1.77 26.10
C LYS A 66 -18.51 -0.84 25.14
N ALA A 67 -17.23 -0.55 25.36
CA ALA A 67 -16.60 0.62 24.77
C ALA A 67 -15.71 0.35 23.54
N TYR A 68 -15.44 -0.90 23.17
CA TYR A 68 -14.70 -1.18 21.95
C TYR A 68 -15.52 -0.81 20.72
N VAL A 69 -14.88 -0.16 19.76
CA VAL A 69 -15.46 0.08 18.44
C VAL A 69 -15.29 -1.20 17.64
N GLN A 70 -16.37 -1.69 17.03
CA GLN A 70 -16.29 -2.84 16.14
C GLN A 70 -15.48 -2.45 14.91
N CYS A 71 -14.41 -3.20 14.65
CA CYS A 71 -13.60 -3.01 13.46
C CYS A 71 -14.44 -3.22 12.21
N MET A 72 -14.43 -2.26 11.29
CA MET A 72 -14.99 -2.45 9.96
C MET A 72 -14.18 -3.54 9.25
N SER A 73 -14.87 -4.60 8.80
CA SER A 73 -14.25 -5.62 7.93
C SER A 73 -13.76 -4.95 6.66
N LYS A 74 -12.53 -5.25 6.23
CA LYS A 74 -12.01 -4.76 4.95
C LYS A 74 -12.95 -5.25 3.83
N PRO A 75 -13.56 -4.35 3.05
CA PRO A 75 -14.30 -4.75 1.86
C PRO A 75 -13.40 -5.55 0.90
N ALA A 76 -13.99 -6.43 0.08
CA ALA A 76 -13.25 -7.20 -0.92
C ALA A 76 -12.48 -6.31 -1.91
N TYR A 77 -13.02 -5.12 -2.17
CA TYR A 77 -12.37 -4.06 -2.93
C TYR A 77 -12.72 -2.70 -2.34
N ILE A 78 -11.73 -1.81 -2.26
CA ILE A 78 -11.92 -0.42 -1.88
C ILE A 78 -11.37 0.43 -3.02
N PRO A 79 -12.22 1.18 -3.74
CA PRO A 79 -11.77 2.13 -4.73
C PRO A 79 -10.66 3.06 -4.19
N PRO A 80 -9.64 3.41 -4.98
CA PRO A 80 -8.59 4.34 -4.54
C PRO A 80 -9.15 5.65 -3.98
N SER A 81 -10.22 6.18 -4.57
CA SER A 81 -10.95 7.37 -4.10
C SER A 81 -11.53 7.25 -2.68
N PHE A 82 -11.78 6.03 -2.20
CA PHE A 82 -12.26 5.76 -0.84
C PHE A 82 -11.18 5.25 0.11
N ASN A 83 -9.98 4.98 -0.39
CA ASN A 83 -8.90 4.39 0.40
C ASN A 83 -8.52 5.27 1.61
N PHE A 84 -8.40 6.59 1.38
CA PHE A 84 -8.18 7.55 2.47
C PHE A 84 -9.30 7.51 3.54
N THR A 85 -10.56 7.39 3.12
CA THR A 85 -11.69 7.33 4.05
C THR A 85 -11.66 6.04 4.87
N TYR A 86 -11.34 4.91 4.24
CA TYR A 86 -11.16 3.64 4.93
C TYR A 86 -10.01 3.69 5.94
N HIS A 87 -8.84 4.19 5.54
CA HIS A 87 -7.69 4.33 6.46
C HIS A 87 -7.99 5.30 7.61
N LYS A 88 -8.76 6.36 7.37
CA LYS A 88 -9.24 7.26 8.41
C LYS A 88 -10.16 6.55 9.41
N ILE A 89 -11.05 5.67 8.94
CA ILE A 89 -11.89 4.82 9.80
C ILE A 89 -11.00 3.91 10.65
N ARG A 90 -10.04 3.20 10.04
CA ARG A 90 -9.09 2.31 10.76
C ARG A 90 -8.29 3.06 11.81
N PHE A 91 -7.76 4.23 11.47
CA PHE A 91 -7.06 5.10 12.41
C PHE A 91 -7.95 5.50 13.59
N LEU A 92 -9.22 5.85 13.34
CA LEU A 92 -10.16 6.20 14.41
C LEU A 92 -10.47 5.01 15.32
N GLU A 93 -10.62 3.80 14.78
CA GLU A 93 -10.83 2.58 15.57
C GLU A 93 -9.67 2.38 16.55
N ASP A 94 -8.44 2.40 16.05
CA ASP A 94 -7.24 2.23 16.87
C ASP A 94 -7.09 3.37 17.87
N PHE A 95 -7.33 4.62 17.44
CA PHE A 95 -7.23 5.79 18.30
C PHE A 95 -8.26 5.74 19.44
N ILE A 96 -9.52 5.38 19.15
CA ILE A 96 -10.59 5.28 20.15
C ILE A 96 -10.26 4.16 21.15
N ASN A 97 -9.85 2.98 20.66
CA ASN A 97 -9.50 1.83 21.50
C ASN A 97 -8.29 2.15 22.40
N ASN A 98 -7.24 2.76 21.86
CA ASN A 98 -6.07 3.20 22.63
C ASN A 98 -6.42 4.28 23.66
N TYR A 99 -7.25 5.25 23.27
CA TYR A 99 -7.69 6.31 24.17
C TYR A 99 -8.56 5.77 25.31
N HIS A 100 -9.41 4.79 25.03
CA HIS A 100 -10.20 4.06 26.01
C HIS A 100 -9.31 3.28 26.99
N ASN A 101 -8.37 2.49 26.47
CA ASN A 101 -7.39 1.74 27.27
C ASN A 101 -6.56 2.66 28.19
N ASN A 102 -6.22 3.86 27.73
CA ASN A 102 -5.50 4.85 28.53
C ASN A 102 -6.32 5.42 29.70
N ILE A 103 -7.65 5.56 29.55
CA ILE A 103 -8.54 5.91 30.66
C ILE A 103 -8.55 4.77 31.68
N ASP A 104 -8.65 3.53 31.21
CA ASP A 104 -8.74 2.35 32.07
C ASP A 104 -7.45 2.14 32.87
N LYS A 105 -6.31 2.26 32.20
CA LYS A 105 -4.98 2.25 32.84
C LYS A 105 -4.86 3.38 33.85
N PHE A 106 -5.30 4.60 33.51
CA PHE A 106 -5.27 5.73 34.44
C PHE A 106 -6.09 5.45 35.70
N VAL A 107 -7.32 4.95 35.54
CA VAL A 107 -8.23 4.68 36.67
C VAL A 107 -7.70 3.58 37.56
N LYS A 108 -7.31 2.43 36.97
CA LYS A 108 -6.73 1.32 37.73
C LYS A 108 -5.51 1.78 38.51
N ARG A 109 -4.57 2.43 37.81
CA ARG A 109 -3.34 2.95 38.42
C ARG A 109 -3.66 3.95 39.54
N TYR A 110 -4.57 4.90 39.31
CA TYR A 110 -4.95 5.88 40.32
C TYR A 110 -5.52 5.20 41.58
N VAL A 111 -6.42 4.23 41.42
CA VAL A 111 -7.02 3.50 42.57
C VAL A 111 -5.97 2.67 43.29
N THR A 112 -5.13 1.93 42.56
CA THR A 112 -4.05 1.11 43.12
C THR A 112 -3.03 1.96 43.88
N GLU A 113 -2.71 3.16 43.39
CA GLU A 113 -1.76 4.08 44.05
C GLU A 113 -2.42 4.85 45.21
N ALA A 114 -3.72 5.16 45.14
CA ALA A 114 -4.43 5.91 46.17
C ALA A 114 -4.85 5.05 47.37
N LEU A 115 -5.24 3.80 47.15
CA LEU A 115 -5.80 2.94 48.20
C LEU A 115 -4.83 2.71 49.38
N PRO A 116 -3.52 2.42 49.17
CA PRO A 116 -2.56 2.22 50.26
C PRO A 116 -2.47 3.39 51.22
N LEU A 117 -2.63 4.64 50.74
CA LEU A 117 -2.61 5.84 51.59
C LEU A 117 -3.64 5.78 52.73
N PHE A 118 -4.76 5.07 52.51
CA PHE A 118 -5.87 5.02 53.46
C PHE A 118 -5.98 3.68 54.19
N THR A 119 -5.29 2.63 53.72
CA THR A 119 -5.37 1.27 54.30
C THR A 119 -4.11 0.82 55.01
N VAL A 120 -2.94 1.40 54.69
CA VAL A 120 -1.68 1.09 55.38
C VAL A 120 -1.58 1.98 56.62
N GLU A 121 -1.34 1.37 57.77
CA GLU A 121 -1.16 2.10 59.03
C GLU A 121 0.01 3.09 58.93
N ASN A 122 -0.17 4.27 59.54
CA ASN A 122 0.84 5.34 59.63
C ASN A 122 1.38 5.86 58.29
N MET A 123 0.73 5.56 57.15
CA MET A 123 1.17 6.07 55.84
C MET A 123 0.91 7.57 55.64
N ILE A 124 -0.14 8.10 56.29
CA ILE A 124 -0.43 9.52 56.37
C ILE A 124 -0.05 9.97 57.80
N PRO A 125 0.77 11.01 58.00
CA PRO A 125 1.13 11.45 59.34
C PRO A 125 -0.09 11.93 60.12
N THR A 126 -0.06 11.79 61.45
CA THR A 126 -1.22 12.05 62.33
C THR A 126 -1.73 13.49 62.30
N LEU A 127 -0.91 14.44 61.87
CA LEU A 127 -1.28 15.85 61.73
C LEU A 127 -2.01 16.19 60.42
N TYR A 128 -2.09 15.23 59.49
CA TYR A 128 -2.69 15.43 58.18
C TYR A 128 -3.95 14.58 57.99
N LEU A 129 -4.90 15.17 57.27
CA LEU A 129 -6.09 14.54 56.73
C LEU A 129 -6.08 14.71 55.21
N LEU A 130 -6.25 13.61 54.47
CA LEU A 130 -6.38 13.66 53.02
C LEU A 130 -7.85 13.50 52.61
N VAL A 131 -8.32 14.42 51.79
CA VAL A 131 -9.67 14.40 51.22
C VAL A 131 -9.57 14.21 49.71
N ILE A 132 -10.19 13.15 49.19
CA ILE A 132 -10.24 12.94 47.74
C ILE A 132 -11.31 13.86 47.14
N ASP A 133 -10.91 14.69 46.19
CA ASP A 133 -11.83 15.46 45.35
C ASP A 133 -12.47 14.55 44.29
N GLN A 134 -13.43 13.77 44.76
CA GLN A 134 -14.17 12.82 43.95
C GLN A 134 -14.90 13.51 42.79
N LYS A 135 -15.32 14.77 42.99
CA LYS A 135 -16.05 15.55 41.98
C LYS A 135 -15.13 15.87 40.80
N ASN A 136 -13.93 16.38 41.05
CA ASN A 136 -12.97 16.69 39.99
C ASN A 136 -12.39 15.44 39.32
N LEU A 137 -12.14 14.37 40.08
CA LEU A 137 -11.72 13.08 39.52
C LEU A 137 -12.78 12.51 38.57
N THR A 138 -14.04 12.52 39.00
CA THR A 138 -15.16 12.07 38.17
C THR A 138 -15.32 12.94 36.92
N LYS A 139 -15.28 14.27 37.08
CA LYS A 139 -15.36 15.23 35.97
C LYS A 139 -14.22 15.03 34.95
N TYR A 140 -13.01 14.73 35.40
CA TYR A 140 -11.86 14.43 34.53
C TYR A 140 -12.11 13.21 33.64
N VAL A 141 -12.57 12.10 34.25
CA VAL A 141 -12.89 10.87 33.50
C VAL A 141 -14.08 11.08 32.58
N GLU A 142 -15.14 11.75 33.05
CA GLU A 142 -16.32 12.05 32.24
C GLU A 142 -16.01 12.92 31.02
N LYS A 143 -15.12 13.92 31.15
CA LYS A 143 -14.67 14.74 30.00
C LYS A 143 -14.02 13.87 28.93
N LYS A 144 -13.18 12.91 29.33
CA LYS A 144 -12.55 11.97 28.38
C LYS A 144 -13.57 11.01 27.75
N LYS A 145 -14.54 10.52 28.52
CA LYS A 145 -15.64 9.69 28.00
C LYS A 145 -16.51 10.44 26.99
N LYS A 146 -16.84 11.70 27.23
CA LYS A 146 -17.54 12.55 26.26
C LYS A 146 -16.77 12.70 24.95
N LYS A 147 -15.44 12.80 25.02
CA LYS A 147 -14.58 12.81 23.82
C LYS A 147 -14.65 11.48 23.07
N ILE A 148 -14.58 10.34 23.76
CA ILE A 148 -14.73 9.01 23.15
C ILE A 148 -16.08 8.91 22.44
N LYS A 149 -17.17 9.30 23.11
CA LYS A 149 -18.51 9.27 22.52
C LYS A 149 -18.57 10.06 21.20
N ARG A 150 -18.09 11.30 21.19
CA ARG A 150 -18.03 12.11 19.96
C ARG A 150 -17.22 11.48 18.84
N LEU A 151 -16.10 10.83 19.17
CA LEU A 151 -15.27 10.14 18.19
C LEU A 151 -15.96 8.88 17.65
N LYS A 152 -16.73 8.17 18.48
CA LYS A 152 -17.56 7.05 18.05
C LYS A 152 -18.67 7.49 17.12
N ASP A 153 -19.43 8.53 17.50
CA ASP A 153 -20.50 9.08 16.66
C ASP A 153 -19.94 9.51 15.27
N TYR A 154 -18.73 10.09 15.25
CA TYR A 154 -18.03 10.43 14.01
C TYR A 154 -17.56 9.21 13.21
N HIS A 155 -17.01 8.20 13.87
CA HIS A 155 -16.62 6.92 13.25
C HIS A 155 -17.83 6.24 12.61
N GLU A 156 -18.94 6.12 13.34
CA GLU A 156 -20.19 5.52 12.84
C GLU A 156 -20.69 6.26 11.60
N THR A 157 -20.68 7.59 11.62
CA THR A 157 -21.05 8.42 10.46
C THR A 157 -20.16 8.12 9.24
N LEU A 158 -18.84 7.99 9.43
CA LEU A 158 -17.91 7.68 8.34
C LEU A 158 -18.13 6.26 7.80
N VAL A 159 -18.33 5.28 8.68
CA VAL A 159 -18.61 3.89 8.31
C VAL A 159 -19.91 3.80 7.52
N ASP A 160 -20.97 4.45 7.98
CA ASP A 160 -22.27 4.44 7.29
C ASP A 160 -22.19 5.11 5.92
N ASN A 161 -21.49 6.25 5.83
CA ASN A 161 -21.28 6.93 4.56
C ASN A 161 -20.46 6.08 3.58
N LEU A 162 -19.40 5.42 4.06
CA LEU A 162 -18.59 4.53 3.22
C LEU A 162 -19.42 3.32 2.77
N LYS A 163 -20.16 2.66 3.68
CA LYS A 163 -21.04 1.53 3.34
C LYS A 163 -22.11 1.92 2.33
N LYS A 164 -22.74 3.08 2.47
CA LYS A 164 -23.73 3.58 1.49
C LYS A 164 -23.11 3.76 0.09
N LYS A 165 -21.87 4.27 0.03
CA LYS A 165 -21.15 4.45 -1.23
C LYS A 165 -20.64 3.14 -1.83
N LEU A 166 -20.32 2.15 -1.00
CA LEU A 166 -19.88 0.83 -1.44
C LEU A 166 -21.06 -0.09 -1.81
N ASN A 167 -22.23 0.08 -1.19
CA ASN A 167 -23.42 -0.74 -1.45
C ASN A 167 -24.27 -0.21 -2.61
N VAL A 168 -23.65 0.43 -3.61
CA VAL A 168 -24.35 0.83 -4.83
C VAL A 168 -24.64 -0.44 -5.62
N LYS A 169 -25.93 -0.77 -5.77
CA LYS A 169 -26.32 -1.90 -6.61
C LYS A 169 -26.03 -1.58 -8.07
N PHE A 170 -25.22 -2.42 -8.71
CA PHE A 170 -25.00 -2.34 -10.14
C PHE A 170 -26.05 -3.18 -10.85
N THR A 171 -26.98 -2.52 -11.53
CA THR A 171 -27.84 -3.17 -12.52
C THR A 171 -27.03 -3.39 -13.80
N LEU A 172 -27.50 -4.29 -14.67
CA LEU A 172 -26.88 -4.49 -15.99
C LEU A 172 -26.84 -3.18 -16.79
N ASP A 173 -27.95 -2.44 -16.84
CA ASP A 173 -28.04 -1.16 -17.56
C ASP A 173 -27.06 -0.12 -17.03
N ASN A 174 -26.94 0.02 -15.71
CA ASN A 174 -25.99 0.95 -15.10
C ASN A 174 -24.54 0.53 -15.38
N THR A 175 -24.27 -0.78 -15.42
CA THR A 175 -22.95 -1.33 -15.75
C THR A 175 -22.59 -1.05 -17.20
N ILE A 176 -23.53 -1.28 -18.13
CA ILE A 176 -23.36 -0.96 -19.56
C ILE A 176 -23.10 0.53 -19.75
N ALA A 177 -23.89 1.40 -19.09
CA ALA A 177 -23.70 2.84 -19.15
C ALA A 177 -22.31 3.27 -18.63
N ALA A 178 -21.87 2.70 -17.51
CA ALA A 178 -20.55 2.98 -16.94
C ALA A 178 -19.41 2.50 -17.85
N LEU A 179 -19.50 1.28 -18.41
CA LEU A 179 -18.50 0.76 -19.36
C LEU A 179 -18.43 1.62 -20.63
N ASN A 180 -19.58 2.03 -21.16
CA ASN A 180 -19.62 2.93 -22.32
C ASN A 180 -18.97 4.28 -22.02
N GLN A 181 -19.20 4.84 -20.83
CA GLN A 181 -18.52 6.07 -20.41
C GLN A 181 -17.00 5.88 -20.33
N ILE A 182 -16.54 4.76 -19.77
CA ILE A 182 -15.11 4.41 -19.69
C ILE A 182 -14.50 4.32 -21.10
N LEU A 183 -15.13 3.57 -22.00
CA LEU A 183 -14.66 3.39 -23.38
C LEU A 183 -14.63 4.72 -24.15
N ASN A 184 -15.66 5.54 -24.02
CA ASN A 184 -15.70 6.87 -24.64
C ASN A 184 -14.61 7.81 -24.10
N THR A 185 -14.21 7.63 -22.84
CA THR A 185 -13.12 8.41 -22.22
C THR A 185 -11.74 7.96 -22.72
N ILE A 186 -11.57 6.67 -23.02
CA ILE A 186 -10.33 6.10 -23.55
C ILE A 186 -10.14 6.44 -25.03
N HIS A 187 -11.23 6.48 -25.81
CA HIS A 187 -11.22 6.61 -27.26
C HIS A 187 -10.30 7.73 -27.81
N PRO A 188 -10.24 8.95 -27.23
CA PRO A 188 -9.37 10.01 -27.75
C PRO A 188 -7.86 9.73 -27.60
N SER A 189 -7.48 8.84 -26.68
CA SER A 189 -6.08 8.48 -26.38
C SER A 189 -5.67 7.11 -26.94
N PHE A 190 -6.56 6.48 -27.71
CA PHE A 190 -6.32 5.15 -28.26
C PHE A 190 -5.49 5.23 -29.54
N ASP A 191 -4.39 4.50 -29.57
CA ASP A 191 -3.55 4.32 -30.74
C ASP A 191 -4.10 3.14 -31.56
N SER A 192 -4.65 3.45 -32.73
CA SER A 192 -5.20 2.44 -33.63
C SER A 192 -4.14 1.57 -34.30
N SER A 193 -2.89 2.04 -34.42
CA SER A 193 -1.80 1.27 -35.01
C SER A 193 -1.32 0.17 -34.07
N LEU A 194 -1.25 0.48 -32.77
CA LEU A 194 -0.88 -0.48 -31.72
C LEU A 194 -2.08 -1.24 -31.14
N ALA A 195 -3.30 -0.81 -31.46
CA ALA A 195 -4.54 -1.25 -30.82
C ALA A 195 -4.48 -1.14 -29.28
N PHE A 196 -3.91 -0.03 -28.79
CA PHE A 196 -3.53 0.13 -27.40
C PHE A 196 -3.81 1.55 -26.88
N PHE A 197 -3.89 1.72 -25.56
CA PHE A 197 -3.95 3.02 -24.91
C PHE A 197 -3.11 2.99 -23.64
N CYS A 198 -2.43 4.09 -23.32
CA CYS A 198 -1.58 4.18 -22.14
C CYS A 198 -2.38 4.06 -20.82
N PRO A 199 -1.74 3.70 -19.70
CA PRO A 199 -2.35 3.74 -18.38
C PRO A 199 -3.06 5.08 -18.13
N ASN A 200 -4.29 5.01 -17.61
CA ASN A 200 -5.18 6.16 -17.46
C ASN A 200 -5.94 6.05 -16.14
N PRO A 201 -6.20 7.16 -15.39
CA PRO A 201 -6.99 7.16 -14.16
C PRO A 201 -8.38 6.51 -14.26
N ILE A 202 -8.92 6.36 -15.48
CA ILE A 202 -10.18 5.64 -15.71
C ILE A 202 -10.07 4.13 -15.38
N GLN A 203 -8.86 3.57 -15.32
CA GLN A 203 -8.58 2.21 -14.87
C GLN A 203 -9.19 1.95 -13.48
N ASP A 204 -9.03 2.89 -12.54
CA ASP A 204 -9.59 2.78 -11.19
C ASP A 204 -11.11 2.60 -11.23
N SER A 205 -11.78 3.35 -12.11
CA SER A 205 -13.24 3.31 -12.28
C SER A 205 -13.69 1.99 -12.89
N PHE A 206 -12.92 1.47 -13.84
CA PHE A 206 -13.13 0.15 -14.42
C PHE A 206 -12.98 -0.96 -13.37
N GLU A 207 -11.96 -0.90 -12.52
CA GLU A 207 -11.74 -1.90 -11.46
C GLU A 207 -12.81 -1.87 -10.38
N VAL A 208 -13.32 -0.67 -10.03
CA VAL A 208 -14.50 -0.56 -9.14
C VAL A 208 -15.65 -1.36 -9.69
N LEU A 209 -15.90 -1.24 -10.99
CA LEU A 209 -16.98 -1.92 -11.65
C LEU A 209 -16.71 -3.42 -11.71
N LEU A 210 -15.55 -3.81 -12.26
CA LEU A 210 -15.16 -5.20 -12.52
C LEU A 210 -15.15 -6.06 -11.24
N PHE A 211 -14.69 -5.51 -10.11
CA PHE A 211 -14.59 -6.24 -8.85
C PHE A 211 -15.78 -6.02 -7.91
N HIS A 212 -16.84 -5.37 -8.39
CA HIS A 212 -18.05 -5.23 -7.59
C HIS A 212 -18.76 -6.59 -7.42
N PRO A 213 -19.23 -6.97 -6.22
CA PRO A 213 -19.88 -8.27 -6.00
C PRO A 213 -21.18 -8.45 -6.79
N ASP A 214 -21.88 -7.35 -7.09
CA ASP A 214 -23.14 -7.36 -7.84
C ASP A 214 -22.96 -7.23 -9.37
N ILE A 215 -21.73 -7.16 -9.91
CA ILE A 215 -21.57 -7.08 -11.36
C ILE A 215 -22.02 -8.38 -12.03
N PHE A 216 -22.61 -8.28 -13.23
CA PHE A 216 -23.14 -9.42 -13.99
C PHE A 216 -22.09 -10.51 -14.28
N CYS A 217 -20.80 -10.17 -14.21
CA CYS A 217 -19.68 -11.06 -14.50
C CYS A 217 -18.86 -11.45 -13.26
N ALA A 218 -19.37 -11.19 -12.04
CA ALA A 218 -18.65 -11.41 -10.78
C ALA A 218 -18.17 -12.87 -10.61
N GLU A 219 -18.98 -13.84 -11.02
CA GLU A 219 -18.65 -15.26 -10.91
C GLU A 219 -17.45 -15.61 -11.79
N GLN A 220 -17.40 -15.11 -13.02
CA GLN A 220 -16.32 -15.34 -13.98
C GLN A 220 -15.02 -14.70 -13.49
N VAL A 221 -15.08 -13.45 -12.99
CA VAL A 221 -13.93 -12.76 -12.38
C VAL A 221 -13.37 -13.57 -11.22
N ASN A 222 -14.23 -13.97 -10.27
CA ASN A 222 -13.83 -14.76 -9.11
C ASN A 222 -13.26 -16.13 -9.52
N LYS A 223 -13.84 -16.78 -10.53
CA LYS A 223 -13.33 -18.04 -11.05
C LYS A 223 -11.91 -17.90 -11.60
N ILE A 224 -11.65 -16.88 -12.42
CA ILE A 224 -10.33 -16.61 -12.98
C ILE A 224 -9.31 -16.37 -11.85
N LEU A 225 -9.61 -15.46 -10.92
CA LEU A 225 -8.70 -15.10 -9.83
C LEU A 225 -8.41 -16.28 -8.88
N THR A 226 -9.44 -17.00 -8.44
CA THR A 226 -9.28 -18.12 -7.49
C THR A 226 -8.55 -19.33 -8.08
N HIS A 227 -8.56 -19.49 -9.40
CA HIS A 227 -7.90 -20.60 -10.08
C HIS A 227 -6.54 -20.24 -10.67
N PHE A 228 -6.12 -18.97 -10.59
CA PHE A 228 -4.85 -18.49 -11.14
C PHE A 228 -3.66 -19.39 -10.77
N SER A 229 -3.49 -19.72 -9.48
CA SER A 229 -2.38 -20.55 -8.99
C SER A 229 -2.27 -21.96 -9.61
N LYS A 230 -3.36 -22.43 -10.25
CA LYS A 230 -3.49 -23.72 -10.93
C LYS A 230 -3.46 -23.62 -12.46
N MET A 231 -3.52 -22.42 -13.03
CA MET A 231 -3.49 -22.20 -14.48
C MET A 231 -2.05 -22.13 -14.99
N SER A 232 -1.83 -22.55 -16.24
CA SER A 232 -0.63 -22.16 -16.97
C SER A 232 -0.72 -20.69 -17.39
N PRO A 233 0.41 -20.01 -17.69
CA PRO A 233 0.38 -18.65 -18.22
C PRO A 233 -0.53 -18.49 -19.45
N THR A 234 -0.43 -19.40 -20.42
CA THR A 234 -1.28 -19.43 -21.61
C THR A 234 -2.76 -19.60 -21.27
N ASP A 235 -3.11 -20.50 -20.35
CA ASP A 235 -4.50 -20.70 -19.93
C ASP A 235 -5.08 -19.46 -19.25
N PHE A 236 -4.27 -18.75 -18.45
CA PHE A 236 -4.68 -17.53 -17.78
C PHE A 236 -4.95 -16.41 -18.78
N VAL A 237 -4.02 -16.19 -19.72
CA VAL A 237 -4.19 -15.22 -20.80
C VAL A 237 -5.44 -15.53 -21.64
N PHE A 238 -5.62 -16.79 -22.02
CA PHE A 238 -6.79 -17.23 -22.75
C PHE A 238 -8.09 -16.99 -21.97
N ALA A 239 -8.09 -17.22 -20.66
CA ALA A 239 -9.23 -16.96 -19.79
C ALA A 239 -9.59 -15.46 -19.76
N ILE A 240 -8.60 -14.56 -19.73
CA ILE A 240 -8.83 -13.10 -19.81
C ILE A 240 -9.43 -12.72 -21.17
N VAL A 241 -8.87 -13.23 -22.28
CA VAL A 241 -9.39 -12.93 -23.62
C VAL A 241 -10.84 -13.43 -23.77
N LYS A 242 -11.14 -14.65 -23.30
CA LYS A 242 -12.51 -15.18 -23.31
C LYS A 242 -13.46 -14.40 -22.41
N PHE A 243 -12.96 -13.89 -21.29
CA PHE A 243 -13.71 -12.99 -20.44
C PHE A 243 -14.05 -11.67 -21.15
N VAL A 244 -13.10 -11.08 -21.87
CA VAL A 244 -13.33 -9.86 -22.67
C VAL A 244 -14.36 -10.11 -23.77
N GLU A 245 -14.25 -11.22 -24.51
CA GLU A 245 -15.25 -11.60 -25.53
C GLU A 245 -16.66 -11.73 -24.93
N PHE A 246 -16.77 -12.32 -23.73
CA PHE A 246 -18.03 -12.45 -23.00
C PHE A 246 -18.59 -11.06 -22.62
N VAL A 247 -17.78 -10.22 -21.98
CA VAL A 247 -18.20 -8.85 -21.58
C VAL A 247 -18.61 -8.05 -22.80
N GLY A 248 -17.80 -8.03 -23.87
CA GLY A 248 -18.06 -7.31 -25.11
C GLY A 248 -19.39 -7.73 -25.75
N LYS A 249 -19.68 -9.03 -25.80
CA LYS A 249 -20.99 -9.54 -26.29
C LYS A 249 -22.15 -9.12 -25.38
N THR A 250 -21.98 -9.15 -24.07
CA THR A 250 -23.04 -8.78 -23.12
C THR A 250 -23.41 -7.30 -23.21
N ILE A 251 -22.44 -6.42 -23.51
CA ILE A 251 -22.67 -4.97 -23.60
C ILE A 251 -22.83 -4.45 -25.05
N ASP A 252 -22.91 -5.36 -26.02
CA ASP A 252 -22.99 -5.06 -27.46
C ASP A 252 -21.84 -4.16 -27.98
N LYS A 253 -20.62 -4.47 -27.55
CA LYS A 253 -19.35 -3.83 -27.95
C LYS A 253 -18.38 -4.86 -28.51
N THR A 254 -18.56 -5.16 -29.79
CA THR A 254 -17.76 -6.16 -30.53
C THR A 254 -16.85 -5.53 -31.59
N ASP A 255 -16.83 -4.20 -31.69
CA ASP A 255 -15.90 -3.50 -32.56
C ASP A 255 -14.45 -3.63 -32.05
N SER A 256 -13.49 -3.55 -32.99
CA SER A 256 -12.07 -3.78 -32.71
C SER A 256 -11.50 -2.82 -31.66
N PHE A 257 -11.93 -1.55 -31.66
CA PHE A 257 -11.53 -0.58 -30.65
C PHE A 257 -11.99 -1.01 -29.26
N SER A 258 -13.29 -1.25 -29.09
CA SER A 258 -13.86 -1.59 -27.78
C SER A 258 -13.25 -2.87 -27.20
N LEU A 259 -13.07 -3.90 -28.03
CA LEU A 259 -12.47 -5.16 -27.57
C LEU A 259 -11.01 -4.97 -27.16
N SER A 260 -10.22 -4.20 -27.91
CA SER A 260 -8.82 -3.94 -27.59
C SER A 260 -8.67 -3.09 -26.33
N ALA A 261 -9.53 -2.08 -26.17
CA ALA A 261 -9.59 -1.28 -24.95
C ALA A 261 -9.98 -2.13 -23.73
N LEU A 262 -10.96 -3.03 -23.88
CA LEU A 262 -11.34 -3.97 -22.81
C LEU A 262 -10.22 -4.96 -22.49
N ILE A 263 -9.45 -5.42 -23.47
CA ILE A 263 -8.25 -6.25 -23.26
C ILE A 263 -7.26 -5.50 -22.38
N GLY A 264 -6.87 -4.26 -22.73
CA GLY A 264 -5.94 -3.47 -21.94
C GLY A 264 -6.42 -3.24 -20.51
N LEU A 265 -7.69 -2.86 -20.34
CA LEU A 265 -8.33 -2.68 -19.03
C LEU A 265 -8.32 -3.96 -18.18
N CYS A 266 -8.70 -5.10 -18.79
CA CYS A 266 -8.76 -6.39 -18.09
C CYS A 266 -7.37 -6.92 -17.75
N PHE A 267 -6.40 -6.82 -18.66
CA PHE A 267 -5.02 -7.23 -18.38
C PHE A 267 -4.49 -6.50 -17.15
N ARG A 268 -4.57 -5.17 -17.12
CA ARG A 268 -4.17 -4.37 -15.95
C ARG A 268 -4.88 -4.84 -14.69
N ALA A 269 -6.22 -4.90 -14.72
CA ALA A 269 -7.01 -5.25 -13.54
C ALA A 269 -6.72 -6.66 -13.00
N PHE A 270 -6.63 -7.67 -13.88
CA PHE A 270 -6.35 -9.05 -13.47
C PHE A 270 -4.90 -9.21 -12.99
N PHE A 271 -3.93 -8.68 -13.73
CA PHE A 271 -2.53 -8.76 -13.33
C PHE A 271 -2.25 -8.00 -12.03
N ASP A 272 -2.84 -6.84 -11.79
CA ASP A 272 -2.69 -6.13 -10.50
C ASP A 272 -3.14 -6.96 -9.30
N ARG A 273 -4.06 -7.91 -9.49
CA ARG A 273 -4.49 -8.84 -8.44
C ARG A 273 -3.58 -10.03 -8.28
N VAL A 274 -3.08 -10.60 -9.38
CA VAL A 274 -2.35 -11.88 -9.36
C VAL A 274 -0.84 -11.72 -9.43
N TYR A 275 -0.32 -10.53 -9.73
CA TYR A 275 1.12 -10.28 -9.87
C TYR A 275 1.94 -10.74 -8.65
N PRO A 276 1.51 -10.51 -7.39
CA PRO A 276 2.21 -11.04 -6.20
C PRO A 276 2.23 -12.57 -6.10
N GLU A 277 1.34 -13.27 -6.81
CA GLU A 277 1.24 -14.73 -6.84
C GLU A 277 1.99 -15.36 -8.04
N VAL A 278 2.58 -14.56 -8.92
CA VAL A 278 3.32 -15.04 -10.09
C VAL A 278 4.58 -15.78 -9.63
N LYS A 279 4.56 -17.10 -9.76
CA LYS A 279 5.63 -18.01 -9.30
C LYS A 279 7.01 -17.68 -9.88
N LEU A 280 7.07 -17.09 -11.07
CA LEU A 280 8.32 -16.74 -11.75
C LEU A 280 9.21 -15.81 -10.88
N PHE A 281 8.62 -14.86 -10.17
CA PHE A 281 9.35 -13.93 -9.29
C PHE A 281 9.78 -14.56 -7.97
N MET A 282 9.31 -15.77 -7.66
CA MET A 282 9.67 -16.51 -6.44
C MET A 282 10.81 -17.52 -6.66
N VAL A 283 11.24 -17.74 -7.92
CA VAL A 283 12.27 -18.73 -8.28
C VAL A 283 13.67 -18.19 -7.92
N PRO A 284 14.38 -18.77 -6.92
CA PRO A 284 15.67 -18.25 -6.47
C PRO A 284 16.75 -18.27 -7.56
N GLU A 285 16.73 -19.25 -8.45
CA GLU A 285 17.68 -19.38 -9.56
C GLU A 285 17.60 -18.21 -10.55
N LEU A 286 16.44 -17.53 -10.60
CA LEU A 286 16.20 -16.34 -11.41
C LEU A 286 16.40 -15.04 -10.63
N SER A 287 16.76 -15.10 -9.33
CA SER A 287 16.98 -13.90 -8.49
C SER A 287 18.33 -13.21 -8.72
N PHE A 288 19.13 -13.77 -9.62
CA PHE A 288 20.39 -13.19 -10.04
C PHE A 288 20.17 -11.85 -10.74
N ASP A 289 20.78 -10.78 -10.21
CA ASP A 289 20.78 -9.48 -10.85
C ASP A 289 21.72 -9.49 -12.06
N LEU A 290 21.12 -9.73 -13.21
CA LEU A 290 21.79 -9.80 -14.50
C LEU A 290 22.50 -8.50 -14.83
N ILE A 291 21.82 -7.37 -14.67
CA ILE A 291 22.37 -6.06 -15.08
C ILE A 291 23.48 -5.62 -14.14
N ALA A 292 23.34 -5.85 -12.82
CA ALA A 292 24.43 -5.55 -11.88
C ALA A 292 25.72 -6.33 -12.19
N THR A 293 25.60 -7.58 -12.65
CA THR A 293 26.79 -8.38 -13.03
C THR A 293 27.45 -7.88 -14.31
N LEU A 294 26.64 -7.28 -15.20
CA LEU A 294 27.08 -6.75 -16.48
C LEU A 294 27.43 -5.25 -16.43
N HIS A 295 27.32 -4.59 -15.27
CA HIS A 295 27.41 -3.13 -15.16
C HIS A 295 28.74 -2.53 -15.65
N ASP A 296 29.81 -3.33 -15.56
CA ASP A 296 31.16 -2.94 -15.97
C ASP A 296 31.51 -3.32 -17.42
N PHE A 297 30.54 -3.79 -18.21
CA PHE A 297 30.82 -4.18 -19.59
C PHE A 297 31.25 -2.98 -20.42
N THR A 298 32.37 -3.18 -21.09
CA THR A 298 32.99 -2.22 -21.99
C THR A 298 32.45 -2.35 -23.41
N VAL A 299 32.72 -1.35 -24.23
CA VAL A 299 32.41 -1.37 -25.67
C VAL A 299 33.01 -2.60 -26.36
N ALA A 300 34.22 -3.02 -25.98
CA ALA A 300 34.86 -4.20 -26.55
C ALA A 300 34.14 -5.51 -26.24
N GLU A 301 33.47 -5.62 -25.09
CA GLU A 301 32.79 -6.85 -24.67
C GLU A 301 31.38 -7.00 -25.31
N ILE A 302 30.73 -5.88 -25.60
CA ILE A 302 29.38 -5.82 -26.20
C ILE A 302 29.44 -5.73 -27.73
N GLU A 303 30.48 -5.10 -28.29
CA GLU A 303 30.67 -4.91 -29.73
C GLU A 303 29.47 -4.22 -30.42
N PRO A 304 29.06 -3.01 -29.95
CA PRO A 304 27.91 -2.32 -30.53
C PRO A 304 28.17 -1.89 -31.99
N PRO A 305 27.11 -1.67 -32.77
CA PRO A 305 27.24 -1.19 -34.14
C PRO A 305 27.71 0.26 -34.16
N ARG A 306 29.04 0.45 -34.18
CA ARG A 306 29.71 1.75 -33.97
C ARG A 306 29.24 2.87 -34.89
N ALA A 307 28.84 2.53 -36.12
CA ALA A 307 28.33 3.50 -37.09
C ALA A 307 27.04 4.19 -36.62
N CYS A 308 26.30 3.58 -35.70
CA CYS A 308 25.02 4.07 -35.18
C CYS A 308 25.12 4.51 -33.69
N CYS A 309 26.33 4.68 -33.18
CA CYS A 309 26.59 5.02 -31.78
C CYS A 309 27.26 6.40 -31.68
N PRO A 310 27.19 7.07 -30.51
CA PRO A 310 28.11 8.16 -30.20
C PRO A 310 29.58 7.71 -30.30
N PRO A 311 30.56 8.62 -30.33
CA PRO A 311 31.98 8.24 -30.35
C PRO A 311 32.35 7.28 -29.21
N LEU A 312 32.78 6.06 -29.54
CA LEU A 312 33.10 5.00 -28.57
C LEU A 312 34.60 4.67 -28.57
N LYS A 313 35.18 4.47 -27.39
CA LYS A 313 36.46 3.77 -27.20
C LYS A 313 36.21 2.40 -26.59
N ASP A 314 37.08 1.45 -26.91
CA ASP A 314 36.97 0.05 -26.50
C ASP A 314 36.90 -0.15 -24.98
N THR A 315 37.53 0.76 -24.23
CA THR A 315 37.58 0.75 -22.75
C THR A 315 36.40 1.46 -22.09
N ASP A 316 35.57 2.17 -22.84
CA ASP A 316 34.47 2.94 -22.28
C ASP A 316 33.36 1.97 -21.82
N LYS A 317 32.67 2.32 -20.74
CA LYS A 317 31.53 1.55 -20.23
C LYS A 317 30.27 1.91 -20.99
N ILE A 318 29.58 0.90 -21.55
CA ILE A 318 28.37 1.10 -22.35
C ILE A 318 27.29 1.86 -21.58
N ARG A 319 27.11 1.48 -20.31
CA ARG A 319 26.14 2.09 -19.38
C ARG A 319 26.28 3.60 -19.30
N ASP A 320 27.50 4.08 -19.06
CA ASP A 320 27.76 5.50 -18.84
C ASP A 320 27.58 6.32 -20.11
N ILE A 321 27.87 5.72 -21.27
CA ILE A 321 27.75 6.39 -22.56
C ILE A 321 26.29 6.57 -22.92
N PHE A 322 25.52 5.48 -23.03
CA PHE A 322 24.15 5.54 -23.56
C PHE A 322 23.18 6.24 -22.60
N LYS A 323 23.41 6.12 -21.28
CA LYS A 323 22.58 6.82 -20.27
C LYS A 323 22.74 8.34 -20.33
N ASN A 324 23.94 8.82 -20.64
CA ASN A 324 24.25 10.26 -20.69
C ASN A 324 24.24 10.83 -22.11
N ASP A 325 24.01 10.00 -23.12
CA ASP A 325 23.94 10.41 -24.52
C ASP A 325 22.64 11.18 -24.80
N ALA A 326 22.74 12.32 -25.49
CA ALA A 326 21.62 13.21 -25.75
C ALA A 326 20.53 12.61 -26.66
N HIS A 327 20.84 11.54 -27.40
CA HIS A 327 19.92 10.90 -28.33
C HIS A 327 19.40 9.56 -27.80
N PHE A 328 20.24 8.77 -27.12
CA PHE A 328 19.84 7.49 -26.56
C PHE A 328 19.22 7.58 -25.15
N SER A 329 19.38 8.68 -24.41
CA SER A 329 18.87 8.78 -23.04
C SER A 329 17.37 8.52 -22.93
N LEU A 330 16.58 8.94 -23.93
CA LEU A 330 15.13 8.70 -23.92
C LEU A 330 14.79 7.23 -24.15
N ALA A 331 15.55 6.51 -24.99
CA ALA A 331 15.38 5.06 -25.13
C ALA A 331 15.72 4.32 -23.83
N VAL A 332 16.76 4.78 -23.12
CA VAL A 332 17.13 4.27 -21.80
C VAL A 332 16.00 4.50 -20.79
N GLU A 333 15.43 5.70 -20.76
CA GLU A 333 14.29 6.03 -19.90
C GLU A 333 13.06 5.15 -20.21
N GLN A 334 12.71 4.95 -21.48
CA GLN A 334 11.62 4.07 -21.88
C GLN A 334 11.85 2.62 -21.45
N ALA A 335 13.08 2.12 -21.55
CA ALA A 335 13.44 0.79 -21.09
C ALA A 335 13.41 0.69 -19.55
N GLU A 336 13.82 1.73 -18.81
CA GLU A 336 13.72 1.79 -17.34
C GLU A 336 12.27 1.60 -16.87
N PHE A 337 11.31 2.18 -17.61
CA PHE A 337 9.89 2.15 -17.27
C PHE A 337 9.30 0.74 -17.17
N ILE A 338 9.83 -0.26 -17.89
CA ILE A 338 9.25 -1.62 -17.89
C ILE A 338 9.21 -2.26 -16.51
N SER A 339 10.10 -1.83 -15.60
CA SER A 339 10.18 -2.34 -14.22
C SER A 339 9.01 -1.90 -13.32
N PHE A 340 8.24 -0.89 -13.74
CA PHE A 340 7.12 -0.36 -12.97
C PHE A 340 5.76 -0.97 -13.35
N PHE A 341 5.71 -1.85 -14.34
CA PHE A 341 4.47 -2.43 -14.84
C PHE A 341 4.28 -3.88 -14.40
N THR A 342 3.04 -4.18 -14.02
CA THR A 342 2.59 -5.48 -13.52
C THR A 342 1.97 -6.35 -14.61
N ASN A 343 1.76 -5.82 -15.81
CA ASN A 343 1.13 -6.52 -16.92
C ASN A 343 2.00 -6.47 -18.18
N PRO A 344 1.95 -7.51 -19.02
CA PRO A 344 2.86 -7.66 -20.14
C PRO A 344 2.61 -6.66 -21.28
N LEU A 345 1.39 -6.17 -21.47
CA LEU A 345 1.07 -5.25 -22.57
C LEU A 345 1.68 -3.86 -22.35
N ASP A 346 1.64 -3.35 -21.11
CA ASP A 346 2.31 -2.09 -20.76
C ASP A 346 3.83 -2.21 -20.88
N ILE A 347 4.41 -3.37 -20.53
CA ILE A 347 5.84 -3.64 -20.73
C ILE A 347 6.21 -3.61 -22.22
N LEU A 348 5.41 -4.25 -23.09
CA LEU A 348 5.64 -4.25 -24.53
C LEU A 348 5.50 -2.87 -25.14
N HIS A 349 4.55 -2.07 -24.66
CA HIS A 349 4.38 -0.69 -25.11
C HIS A 349 5.63 0.17 -24.84
N HIS A 350 6.21 0.08 -23.64
CA HIS A 350 7.43 0.80 -23.32
C HIS A 350 8.66 0.26 -24.06
N MET A 351 8.74 -1.05 -24.27
CA MET A 351 9.80 -1.65 -25.09
C MET A 351 9.70 -1.22 -26.56
N TYR A 352 8.49 -1.12 -27.12
CA TYR A 352 8.24 -0.57 -28.45
C TYR A 352 8.73 0.88 -28.55
N HIS A 353 8.36 1.74 -27.59
CA HIS A 353 8.84 3.11 -27.59
C HIS A 353 10.36 3.21 -27.44
N ALA A 354 10.98 2.36 -26.61
CA ALA A 354 12.44 2.27 -26.54
C ALA A 354 13.06 1.93 -27.90
N LEU A 355 12.45 1.01 -28.67
CA LEU A 355 12.90 0.68 -30.03
C LEU A 355 12.76 1.86 -31.00
N CYS A 356 11.65 2.59 -30.98
CA CYS A 356 11.48 3.78 -31.80
C CYS A 356 12.53 4.86 -31.49
N GLU A 357 12.84 5.07 -30.21
CA GLU A 357 13.87 6.04 -29.80
C GLU A 357 15.29 5.56 -30.15
N ILE A 358 15.56 4.25 -30.06
CA ILE A 358 16.81 3.66 -30.57
C ILE A 358 16.98 3.95 -32.06
N GLU A 359 15.93 3.74 -32.85
CA GLU A 359 15.98 4.00 -34.29
C GLU A 359 16.24 5.48 -34.56
N LYS A 360 15.50 6.40 -33.92
CA LYS A 360 15.73 7.84 -34.08
C LYS A 360 17.17 8.24 -33.74
N ALA A 361 17.69 7.77 -32.61
CA ALA A 361 19.06 8.05 -32.19
C ALA A 361 20.10 7.49 -33.18
N ALA A 362 19.87 6.28 -33.67
CA ALA A 362 20.75 5.64 -34.63
C ALA A 362 20.80 6.36 -35.98
N HIS A 363 19.69 6.94 -36.45
CA HIS A 363 19.67 7.74 -37.68
C HIS A 363 20.54 9.00 -37.55
N VAL A 364 20.53 9.65 -36.38
CA VAL A 364 21.37 10.83 -36.11
C VAL A 364 22.86 10.51 -36.26
N TYR A 365 23.30 9.36 -35.75
CA TYR A 365 24.71 8.95 -35.85
C TYR A 365 25.07 8.29 -37.18
N GLY A 366 24.15 7.50 -37.74
CA GLY A 366 24.37 6.71 -38.96
C GLY A 366 24.32 7.50 -40.26
N GLY A 367 23.78 8.73 -40.24
CA GLY A 367 23.77 9.65 -41.39
C GLY A 367 22.94 9.21 -42.59
N ASN A 368 22.11 8.17 -42.45
CA ASN A 368 21.25 7.63 -43.51
C ASN A 368 19.78 7.72 -43.10
N ASP A 369 19.12 8.83 -43.43
CA ASP A 369 17.70 9.10 -43.10
C ASP A 369 16.68 8.16 -43.77
N SER A 370 17.11 7.26 -44.66
CA SER A 370 16.21 6.52 -45.56
C SER A 370 16.32 4.99 -45.52
N ALA A 371 17.15 4.40 -44.66
CA ALA A 371 17.35 2.96 -44.61
C ALA A 371 16.78 2.35 -43.32
N LEU A 372 15.77 1.47 -43.46
CA LEU A 372 15.34 0.58 -42.38
C LEU A 372 16.56 -0.15 -41.80
N MET A 373 16.71 -0.08 -40.47
CA MET A 373 17.84 -0.69 -39.80
C MET A 373 17.75 -2.21 -39.86
N SER A 374 18.88 -2.87 -40.14
CA SER A 374 18.95 -4.33 -40.08
C SER A 374 18.71 -4.82 -38.65
N PHE A 375 18.17 -6.04 -38.52
CA PHE A 375 17.91 -6.65 -37.22
C PHE A 375 19.12 -6.63 -36.29
N ASP A 376 20.31 -6.94 -36.81
CA ASP A 376 21.55 -7.04 -36.03
C ASP A 376 21.97 -5.69 -35.43
N VAL A 377 21.82 -4.61 -36.20
CA VAL A 377 22.13 -3.26 -35.73
C VAL A 377 21.16 -2.86 -34.62
N THR A 378 19.85 -2.98 -34.84
CA THR A 378 18.86 -2.66 -33.81
C THR A 378 19.04 -3.56 -32.58
N PHE A 379 19.38 -4.84 -32.76
CA PHE A 379 19.64 -5.76 -31.64
C PHE A 379 20.83 -5.31 -30.80
N GLY A 380 21.97 -4.99 -31.43
CA GLY A 380 23.16 -4.50 -30.71
C GLY A 380 22.89 -3.22 -29.92
N LEU A 381 22.10 -2.30 -30.48
CA LEU A 381 21.70 -1.07 -29.78
C LEU A 381 20.74 -1.35 -28.61
N VAL A 382 19.81 -2.29 -28.77
CA VAL A 382 18.92 -2.74 -27.67
C VAL A 382 19.73 -3.28 -26.49
N LEU A 383 20.79 -4.08 -26.74
CA LEU A 383 21.66 -4.56 -25.67
C LEU A 383 22.29 -3.39 -24.90
N CYS A 384 22.74 -2.36 -25.61
CA CYS A 384 23.35 -1.19 -24.99
C CYS A 384 22.35 -0.40 -24.14
N VAL A 385 21.15 -0.19 -24.66
CA VAL A 385 20.07 0.50 -23.95
C VAL A 385 19.65 -0.26 -22.70
N LEU A 386 19.42 -1.58 -22.79
CA LEU A 386 19.02 -2.41 -21.64
C LEU A 386 20.10 -2.44 -20.55
N LEU A 387 21.38 -2.49 -20.91
CA LEU A 387 22.50 -2.40 -19.97
C LEU A 387 22.58 -1.03 -19.28
N SER A 388 22.14 0.03 -19.97
CA SER A 388 22.19 1.40 -19.47
C SER A 388 20.97 1.77 -18.62
N ALA A 389 19.87 1.06 -18.83
CA ALA A 389 18.60 1.22 -18.15
C ALA A 389 18.57 0.59 -16.75
N ASP A 390 19.62 -0.10 -16.31
CA ASP A 390 19.72 -0.60 -14.93
C ASP A 390 18.49 -1.40 -14.45
N ILE A 391 17.86 -2.14 -15.36
CA ILE A 391 16.55 -2.76 -15.11
C ILE A 391 16.72 -3.90 -14.11
N PRO A 392 16.09 -3.81 -12.92
CA PRO A 392 16.15 -4.88 -11.94
C PRO A 392 15.42 -6.10 -12.47
N GLU A 393 15.96 -7.28 -12.19
CA GLU A 393 15.32 -8.56 -12.54
C GLU A 393 14.95 -8.70 -14.04
N LEU A 394 15.71 -8.07 -14.95
CA LEU A 394 15.41 -8.03 -16.39
C LEU A 394 15.00 -9.40 -16.97
N MET A 395 15.67 -10.47 -16.58
CA MET A 395 15.35 -11.83 -17.03
C MET A 395 13.93 -12.25 -16.65
N ARG A 396 13.52 -12.00 -15.40
CA ARG A 396 12.18 -12.34 -14.92
C ARG A 396 11.13 -11.49 -15.61
N ILE A 397 11.40 -10.21 -15.82
CA ILE A 397 10.51 -9.32 -16.57
C ILE A 397 10.34 -9.82 -18.01
N ALA A 398 11.44 -10.14 -18.69
CA ALA A 398 11.39 -10.66 -20.05
C ALA A 398 10.63 -11.99 -20.15
N MET A 399 10.91 -12.94 -19.25
CA MET A 399 10.18 -14.22 -19.18
C MET A 399 8.71 -14.04 -18.82
N PHE A 400 8.39 -13.12 -17.92
CA PHE A 400 7.01 -12.78 -17.55
C PHE A 400 6.27 -12.26 -18.77
N THR A 401 6.84 -11.27 -19.45
CA THR A 401 6.27 -10.70 -20.68
C THR A 401 6.08 -11.77 -21.73
N ASP A 402 7.06 -12.63 -21.96
CA ASP A 402 6.96 -13.70 -22.95
C ASP A 402 5.85 -14.71 -22.61
N GLN A 403 5.76 -15.16 -21.36
CA GLN A 403 4.81 -16.21 -20.96
C GLN A 403 3.37 -15.70 -20.84
N PHE A 404 3.17 -14.43 -20.51
CA PHE A 404 1.86 -13.87 -20.21
C PHE A 404 1.30 -12.95 -21.31
N THR A 405 1.96 -12.83 -22.45
CA THR A 405 1.41 -12.15 -23.62
C THR A 405 0.61 -13.13 -24.49
N PRO A 406 -0.54 -12.72 -25.09
CA PRO A 406 -1.24 -13.54 -26.08
C PRO A 406 -0.32 -14.07 -27.18
N GLU A 407 -0.48 -15.35 -27.54
CA GLU A 407 0.27 -15.97 -28.65
C GLU A 407 -0.18 -15.45 -30.02
N THR A 408 -1.43 -14.98 -30.12
CA THR A 408 -2.01 -14.44 -31.35
C THR A 408 -2.78 -13.16 -31.05
N GLY A 409 -2.94 -12.30 -32.05
CA GLY A 409 -3.72 -11.07 -31.96
C GLY A 409 -2.95 -9.86 -31.40
N LEU A 410 -1.63 -9.97 -31.21
CA LEU A 410 -0.77 -8.81 -31.01
C LEU A 410 -0.58 -8.05 -32.33
N CYS A 411 -0.33 -6.74 -32.23
CA CYS A 411 0.16 -5.99 -33.38
C CYS A 411 1.62 -6.38 -33.69
N PRO A 412 2.06 -6.26 -34.97
CA PRO A 412 3.42 -6.63 -35.37
C PRO A 412 4.51 -5.93 -34.55
N ASP A 413 4.28 -4.68 -34.14
CA ASP A 413 5.20 -3.90 -33.33
C ASP A 413 5.41 -4.48 -31.93
N PHE A 414 4.34 -4.98 -31.30
CA PHE A 414 4.43 -5.66 -30.00
C PHE A 414 5.07 -7.04 -30.12
N GLU A 415 4.82 -7.77 -31.21
CA GLU A 415 5.51 -9.03 -31.50
C GLU A 415 7.02 -8.80 -31.66
N PHE A 416 7.40 -7.74 -32.37
CA PHE A 416 8.80 -7.36 -32.55
C PHE A 416 9.45 -6.95 -31.23
N ALA A 417 8.77 -6.10 -30.43
CA ALA A 417 9.24 -5.69 -29.12
C ALA A 417 9.43 -6.90 -28.16
N ARG A 418 8.47 -7.83 -28.15
CA ARG A 418 8.53 -9.07 -27.38
C ARG A 418 9.75 -9.90 -27.78
N ALA A 419 9.93 -10.15 -29.08
CA ALA A 419 11.04 -10.95 -29.59
C ALA A 419 12.40 -10.33 -29.24
N LYS A 420 12.54 -9.01 -29.33
CA LYS A 420 13.76 -8.28 -28.96
C LYS A 420 14.05 -8.38 -27.47
N LEU A 421 13.07 -8.13 -26.60
CA LEU A 421 13.24 -8.22 -25.15
C LEU A 421 13.65 -9.64 -24.72
N SER A 422 12.93 -10.67 -25.19
CA SER A 422 13.23 -12.06 -24.88
C SER A 422 14.63 -12.45 -25.35
N THR A 423 14.98 -12.15 -26.61
CA THR A 423 16.28 -12.52 -27.17
C THR A 423 17.43 -11.77 -26.49
N ALA A 424 17.25 -10.48 -26.20
CA ALA A 424 18.25 -9.67 -25.52
C ALA A 424 18.52 -10.18 -24.10
N SER A 425 17.46 -10.54 -23.36
CA SER A 425 17.61 -11.08 -22.00
C SER A 425 18.45 -12.36 -21.97
N VAL A 426 18.19 -13.31 -22.88
CA VAL A 426 18.94 -14.56 -23.03
C VAL A 426 20.39 -14.30 -23.44
N HIS A 427 20.61 -13.37 -24.37
CA HIS A 427 21.96 -13.01 -24.81
C HIS A 427 22.80 -12.43 -23.65
N LEU A 428 22.23 -11.49 -22.90
CA LEU A 428 22.89 -10.89 -21.74
C LEU A 428 23.18 -11.95 -20.65
N GLN A 429 22.27 -12.90 -20.43
CA GLN A 429 22.50 -13.99 -19.48
C GLN A 429 23.69 -14.86 -19.88
N ASN A 430 23.80 -15.21 -21.17
CA ASN A 430 24.93 -15.98 -21.68
C ASN A 430 26.26 -15.21 -21.48
N LYS A 431 26.28 -13.91 -21.75
CA LYS A 431 27.43 -13.03 -21.49
C LYS A 431 27.79 -12.99 -20.00
N ALA A 432 26.81 -12.92 -19.11
CA ALA A 432 27.04 -12.93 -17.66
C ALA A 432 27.65 -14.26 -17.19
N GLN A 433 27.14 -15.39 -17.69
CA GLN A 433 27.67 -16.72 -17.37
C GLN A 433 29.12 -16.89 -17.85
N GLN A 434 29.45 -16.37 -19.04
CA GLN A 434 30.82 -16.36 -19.55
C GLN A 434 31.76 -15.56 -18.63
N LYS A 435 31.38 -14.34 -18.24
CA LYS A 435 32.19 -13.51 -17.33
C LYS A 435 32.38 -14.16 -15.96
N MET A 436 31.32 -14.72 -15.38
CA MET A 436 31.42 -15.43 -14.09
C MET A 436 32.33 -16.66 -14.17
N SER A 437 32.40 -17.32 -15.33
CA SER A 437 33.29 -18.46 -15.55
C SER A 437 34.76 -18.01 -15.66
N GLN A 438 35.01 -16.88 -16.32
CA GLN A 438 36.33 -16.28 -16.42
C GLN A 438 36.86 -15.80 -15.06
N MET A 439 36.01 -15.25 -14.19
CA MET A 439 36.42 -14.81 -12.85
C MET A 439 36.78 -15.94 -11.88
N LYS A 440 36.39 -17.18 -12.19
CA LYS A 440 36.70 -18.38 -11.38
C LYS A 440 38.01 -19.05 -11.77
N GLN A 441 38.55 -18.71 -12.95
CA GLN A 441 39.85 -19.16 -13.44
C GLN A 441 40.93 -18.19 -12.96
#